data_AF-A0A2A2KWW1-F1
#
_entry.id   AF-A0A2A2KWW1-F1
#
_cell.length_a   1.000
_cell.length_b   1.000
_cell.length_c   1.000
_cell.angle_alpha   90.00
_cell.angle_beta   90.00
_cell.angle_gamma   90.00
#
_symmetry.space_group_name_H-M   'P 1'
#
loop_
_entity.id
_entity.type
_entity.pdbx_description
1 polymer ?
#
loop_
_entity_poly.entity_id
_entity_poly.type
_entity_poly.pdbx_seq_one_letter_code
_entity_poly.pdbx_strand_id
1 'polypeptide(L)'
;METEESAFTRISQASFLRIFSGLSTNSRYLHGVLEKNGKVTESNKKVLVEALRAIAEILIWGDQNDGSVFDFFLERQMLSHFLSIMKQESGSLNCQLLQTLNIIFENMKHETSLYFLLSNNHVNSIISHKFDLNNEEIMAYYISFLKTLSFKLNPCTIHFFFNESTNEFPLLIESLKLYDSRESMVRIAVRNIILNIVRVKDDGMIEFVKETTKLYLCDVIDGLVQQAIDLDIFVRSAANVQANRDRLRDKVDDLIDLLHYIAELLEVPAMAETLSGLGWSFFVF
;
A
#
# COMPACT_ATOMS: atom_id res chain seq x y z
N MET A 1 6.68 0.26 26.87
CA MET A 1 5.72 -0.63 26.18
C MET A 1 4.32 -0.33 26.73
N GLU A 2 3.88 0.90 26.52
CA GLU A 2 2.47 1.28 26.47
C GLU A 2 2.24 1.58 24.99
N THR A 3 1.31 0.87 24.38
CA THR A 3 1.11 0.82 22.94
C THR A 3 0.46 2.10 22.43
N GLU A 4 0.94 2.61 21.28
CA GLU A 4 0.32 3.68 20.47
C GLU A 4 -1.14 3.37 20.09
N GLU A 5 -1.52 2.09 20.18
CA GLU A 5 -2.88 1.56 20.13
C GLU A 5 -3.84 2.23 21.13
N SER A 6 -3.35 2.70 22.29
CA SER A 6 -4.19 3.37 23.30
C SER A 6 -4.47 4.85 23.01
N ALA A 7 -3.66 5.50 22.17
CA ALA A 7 -3.82 6.92 21.84
C ALA A 7 -4.92 7.14 20.78
N PHE A 8 -5.01 6.25 19.79
CA PHE A 8 -6.07 6.29 18.77
C PHE A 8 -7.44 5.92 19.33
N THR A 9 -7.48 4.98 20.29
CA THR A 9 -8.72 4.60 20.96
C THR A 9 -9.34 5.75 21.77
N ARG A 10 -8.53 6.71 22.26
CA ARG A 10 -9.00 7.87 23.05
C ARG A 10 -9.45 9.06 22.21
N ILE A 11 -9.08 9.14 20.93
CA ILE A 11 -9.60 10.15 20.00
C ILE A 11 -11.06 9.84 19.60
N SER A 12 -11.56 8.63 19.91
CA SER A 12 -12.82 8.08 19.35
C SER A 12 -14.11 8.21 20.17
N GLN A 13 -14.21 9.04 21.23
CA GLN A 13 -15.49 9.14 21.97
C GLN A 13 -15.99 10.57 22.21
N ALA A 14 -15.12 11.54 22.43
CA ALA A 14 -15.55 12.92 22.71
C ALA A 14 -15.94 13.72 21.44
N SER A 15 -15.22 13.50 20.33
CA SER A 15 -15.54 14.08 19.01
C SER A 15 -16.75 13.39 18.36
N PHE A 16 -16.93 12.10 18.67
CA PHE A 16 -18.03 11.28 18.15
C PHE A 16 -19.41 11.81 18.56
N LEU A 17 -19.60 12.28 19.79
CA LEU A 17 -20.93 12.65 20.31
C LEU A 17 -21.52 13.98 19.78
N ARG A 18 -20.73 14.84 19.12
CA ARG A 18 -21.22 16.15 18.62
C ARG A 18 -21.77 16.13 17.19
N ILE A 19 -21.65 15.02 16.46
CA ILE A 19 -21.99 14.91 15.03
C ILE A 19 -23.40 14.30 14.80
N PHE A 20 -24.04 13.76 15.84
CA PHE A 20 -25.20 12.86 15.71
C PHE A 20 -26.53 13.49 15.24
N SER A 21 -26.67 14.82 15.21
CA SER A 21 -27.83 15.47 14.57
C SER A 21 -27.46 16.04 13.20
N GLY A 22 -27.55 15.21 12.16
CA GLY A 22 -27.48 15.66 10.76
C GLY A 22 -26.29 15.16 9.94
N LEU A 23 -25.87 13.90 10.11
CA LEU A 23 -24.78 13.28 9.31
C LEU A 23 -24.98 13.40 7.80
N SER A 24 -26.21 13.24 7.29
CA SER A 24 -26.50 13.47 5.86
C SER A 24 -26.35 14.94 5.46
N THR A 25 -26.67 15.88 6.35
CA THR A 25 -26.43 17.32 6.16
C THR A 25 -24.94 17.64 6.17
N ASN A 26 -24.17 17.01 7.05
CA ASN A 26 -22.72 17.16 7.14
C ASN A 26 -22.02 16.59 5.90
N SER A 27 -22.45 15.43 5.41
CA SER A 27 -21.92 14.83 4.17
C SER A 27 -22.17 15.73 2.96
N ARG A 28 -23.38 16.30 2.84
CA ARG A 28 -23.71 17.30 1.80
C ARG A 28 -22.89 18.58 1.93
N TYR A 29 -22.69 19.06 3.15
CA TYR A 29 -21.85 20.22 3.42
C TYR A 29 -20.41 19.98 2.97
N LEU A 30 -19.81 18.86 3.37
CA LEU A 30 -18.42 18.51 3.02
C LEU A 30 -18.24 18.31 1.51
N HIS A 31 -19.18 17.66 0.84
CA HIS A 31 -19.21 17.61 -0.62
C HIS A 31 -19.21 19.03 -1.22
N GLY A 32 -20.08 19.92 -0.74
CA GLY A 32 -20.12 21.32 -1.20
C GLY A 32 -18.83 22.10 -0.90
N VAL A 33 -18.09 21.75 0.17
CA VAL A 33 -16.76 22.29 0.45
C VAL A 33 -15.76 21.82 -0.61
N LEU A 34 -15.76 20.54 -0.97
CA LEU A 34 -14.88 20.02 -2.04
C LEU A 34 -15.20 20.66 -3.39
N GLU A 35 -16.48 20.78 -3.77
CA GLU A 35 -16.87 21.41 -5.03
C GLU A 35 -16.42 22.88 -5.11
N LYS A 36 -16.68 23.66 -4.04
CA LYS A 36 -16.28 25.08 -3.99
C LYS A 36 -14.77 25.29 -4.01
N ASN A 37 -14.02 24.32 -3.51
CA ASN A 37 -12.56 24.34 -3.45
C ASN A 37 -11.92 23.38 -4.45
N GLY A 38 -12.62 23.05 -5.54
CA GLY A 38 -12.16 22.07 -6.52
C GLY A 38 -10.86 22.45 -7.22
N LYS A 39 -10.54 23.76 -7.30
CA LYS A 39 -9.23 24.26 -7.71
C LYS A 39 -8.35 24.51 -6.48
N VAL A 40 -7.24 23.79 -6.37
CA VAL A 40 -6.34 23.89 -5.22
C VAL A 40 -5.55 25.20 -5.25
N THR A 41 -5.53 25.92 -4.13
CA THR A 41 -4.75 27.14 -3.91
C THR A 41 -4.12 27.12 -2.51
N GLU A 42 -3.03 27.85 -2.29
CA GLU A 42 -2.41 27.92 -0.96
C GLU A 42 -3.39 28.38 0.15
N SER A 43 -4.35 29.24 -0.21
CA SER A 43 -5.37 29.74 0.72
C SER A 43 -6.41 28.70 1.12
N ASN A 44 -6.68 27.67 0.30
CA ASN A 44 -7.72 26.68 0.58
C ASN A 44 -7.20 25.32 1.05
N LYS A 45 -5.88 25.07 1.00
CA LYS A 45 -5.28 23.79 1.43
C LYS A 45 -5.74 23.36 2.83
N LYS A 46 -5.72 24.27 3.81
CA LYS A 46 -6.14 23.95 5.18
C LYS A 46 -7.60 23.51 5.26
N VAL A 47 -8.48 24.17 4.50
CA VAL A 47 -9.91 23.82 4.45
C VAL A 47 -10.11 22.45 3.82
N LEU A 48 -9.37 22.15 2.74
CA LEU A 48 -9.41 20.84 2.09
C LEU A 48 -8.90 19.72 3.03
N VAL A 49 -7.79 19.93 3.74
CA VAL A 49 -7.27 18.97 4.72
C VAL A 49 -8.31 18.60 5.77
N GLU A 50 -8.94 19.61 6.39
CA GLU A 50 -9.97 19.36 7.41
C GLU A 50 -11.21 18.70 6.83
N ALA A 51 -11.62 19.08 5.62
CA ALA A 51 -12.74 18.43 4.93
C ALA A 51 -12.44 16.94 4.65
N LEU A 52 -11.23 16.60 4.19
CA LEU A 52 -10.83 15.22 3.91
C LEU A 52 -10.82 14.34 5.17
N ARG A 53 -10.33 14.88 6.30
CA ARG A 53 -10.37 14.18 7.60
C ARG A 53 -11.80 13.91 8.04
N ALA A 54 -12.65 14.94 8.01
CA ALA A 54 -14.05 14.81 8.38
C ALA A 54 -14.81 13.84 7.47
N ILE A 55 -14.48 13.79 6.17
CA ILE A 55 -15.07 12.82 5.24
C ILE A 55 -14.68 11.39 5.62
N ALA A 56 -13.41 11.11 5.94
CA ALA A 56 -13.01 9.76 6.37
C ALA A 56 -13.75 9.33 7.64
N GLU A 57 -13.82 10.20 8.65
CA GLU A 57 -14.52 9.91 9.90
C GLU A 57 -16.00 9.58 9.67
N ILE A 58 -16.70 10.43 8.90
CA ILE A 58 -18.12 10.25 8.59
C ILE A 58 -18.34 8.99 7.74
N LEU A 59 -17.46 8.72 6.77
CA LEU A 59 -17.57 7.54 5.91
C LEU A 59 -17.39 6.24 6.70
N ILE A 60 -16.39 6.17 7.58
CA ILE A 60 -16.14 5.00 8.43
C ILE A 60 -17.30 4.78 9.40
N TRP A 61 -17.82 5.86 9.99
CA TRP A 61 -18.99 5.74 10.86
C TRP A 61 -20.24 5.31 10.07
N GLY A 62 -20.45 5.89 8.88
CA GLY A 62 -21.55 5.56 7.98
C GLY A 62 -21.54 4.11 7.55
N ASP A 63 -20.38 3.58 7.17
CA ASP A 63 -20.20 2.16 6.87
C ASP A 63 -20.71 1.27 8.01
N GLN A 64 -20.45 1.65 9.26
CA GLN A 64 -20.75 0.82 10.43
C GLN A 64 -22.16 1.01 11.01
N ASN A 65 -22.81 2.15 10.77
CA ASN A 65 -24.01 2.56 11.50
C ASN A 65 -25.15 3.10 10.62
N ASP A 66 -24.86 3.69 9.46
CA ASP A 66 -25.85 4.33 8.59
C ASP A 66 -25.40 4.29 7.12
N GLY A 67 -25.90 3.28 6.39
CA GLY A 67 -25.59 3.07 4.98
C GLY A 67 -25.92 4.26 4.07
N SER A 68 -26.85 5.14 4.46
CA SER A 68 -27.22 6.31 3.63
C SER A 68 -26.08 7.30 3.44
N VAL A 69 -25.14 7.37 4.39
CA VAL A 69 -23.92 8.18 4.28
C VAL A 69 -22.99 7.58 3.23
N PHE A 70 -22.85 6.26 3.22
CA PHE A 70 -22.03 5.54 2.25
C PHE A 70 -22.64 5.63 0.84
N ASP A 71 -23.95 5.44 0.71
CA ASP A 71 -24.68 5.63 -0.55
C ASP A 71 -24.46 7.04 -1.12
N PHE A 72 -24.58 8.07 -0.27
CA PHE A 72 -24.30 9.45 -0.68
C PHE A 72 -22.86 9.63 -1.18
N PHE A 73 -21.88 9.01 -0.52
CA PHE A 73 -20.47 9.09 -0.92
C PHE A 73 -20.24 8.50 -2.33
N LEU A 74 -20.91 7.38 -2.63
CA LEU A 74 -20.85 6.74 -3.95
C LEU A 74 -21.60 7.55 -5.01
N GLU A 75 -22.83 7.98 -4.73
CA GLU A 75 -23.66 8.80 -5.63
C GLU A 75 -22.95 10.08 -6.07
N ARG A 76 -22.18 10.68 -5.16
CA ARG A 76 -21.41 11.90 -5.41
C ARG A 76 -20.00 11.68 -5.94
N GLN A 77 -19.61 10.43 -6.19
CA GLN A 77 -18.29 10.11 -6.74
C GLN A 77 -17.15 10.75 -5.91
N MET A 78 -17.22 10.65 -4.59
CA MET A 78 -16.29 11.39 -3.71
C MET A 78 -14.82 11.03 -3.95
N LEU A 79 -14.51 9.77 -4.31
CA LEU A 79 -13.15 9.36 -4.71
C LEU A 79 -12.65 10.08 -5.98
N SER A 80 -13.53 10.45 -6.92
CA SER A 80 -13.11 11.21 -8.10
C SER A 80 -12.68 12.62 -7.73
N HIS A 81 -13.32 13.23 -6.72
CA HIS A 81 -12.89 14.52 -6.17
C HIS A 81 -11.52 14.41 -5.52
N PHE A 82 -11.26 13.34 -4.77
CA PHE A 82 -9.95 13.09 -4.16
C PHE A 82 -8.87 13.00 -5.24
N LEU A 83 -9.10 12.20 -6.28
CA LEU A 83 -8.18 12.07 -7.40
C LEU A 83 -7.97 13.40 -8.15
N SER A 84 -9.03 14.19 -8.33
CA SER A 84 -8.93 15.52 -8.97
C SER A 84 -8.07 16.49 -8.15
N ILE A 85 -8.17 16.45 -6.82
CA ILE A 85 -7.33 17.24 -5.92
C ILE A 85 -5.89 16.74 -5.97
N MET A 86 -5.67 15.41 -5.93
CA MET A 86 -4.32 14.82 -6.02
C MET A 86 -3.58 15.22 -7.30
N LYS A 87 -4.31 15.36 -8.42
CA LYS A 87 -3.70 15.73 -9.72
C LYS A 87 -3.23 17.18 -9.80
N GLN A 88 -3.66 18.05 -8.90
CA GLN A 88 -3.36 19.49 -8.95
C GLN A 88 -2.17 19.88 -8.08
N GLU A 89 -1.78 19.06 -7.11
CA GLU A 89 -0.75 19.38 -6.12
C GLU A 89 0.07 18.14 -5.81
N SER A 90 1.36 18.31 -5.52
CA SER A 90 2.31 17.20 -5.33
C SER A 90 2.95 17.17 -3.94
N GLY A 91 2.34 17.84 -2.96
CA GLY A 91 2.92 18.11 -1.66
C GLY A 91 2.04 17.62 -0.52
N SER A 92 1.75 18.50 0.45
CA SER A 92 1.11 18.12 1.71
C SER A 92 -0.34 17.64 1.55
N LEU A 93 -1.04 18.03 0.48
CA LEU A 93 -2.38 17.50 0.22
C LEU A 93 -2.35 16.06 -0.24
N ASN A 94 -1.33 15.65 -1.01
CA ASN A 94 -1.17 14.25 -1.38
C ASN A 94 -0.85 13.37 -0.17
N CYS A 95 0.01 13.85 0.75
CA CYS A 95 0.23 13.19 2.04
C CYS A 95 -1.09 12.99 2.79
N GLN A 96 -1.89 14.06 2.91
CA GLN A 96 -3.18 14.00 3.62
C GLN A 96 -4.17 13.05 2.92
N LEU A 97 -4.25 13.09 1.60
CA LEU A 97 -5.17 12.24 0.84
C LEU A 97 -4.79 10.76 0.95
N LEU A 98 -3.50 10.43 0.87
CA LEU A 98 -3.01 9.06 1.09
C LEU A 98 -3.31 8.58 2.52
N GLN A 99 -3.10 9.43 3.53
CA GLN A 99 -3.48 9.12 4.91
C GLN A 99 -4.99 8.89 5.07
N THR A 100 -5.81 9.79 4.50
CA THR A 100 -7.27 9.68 4.53
C THR A 100 -7.73 8.37 3.88
N LEU A 101 -7.16 8.00 2.73
CA LEU A 101 -7.48 6.73 2.06
C LEU A 101 -7.03 5.52 2.87
N ASN A 102 -5.84 5.56 3.48
CA ASN A 102 -5.37 4.50 4.39
C ASN A 102 -6.36 4.25 5.51
N ILE A 103 -6.74 5.32 6.21
CA ILE A 103 -7.67 5.24 7.33
C ILE A 103 -9.01 4.68 6.88
N ILE A 104 -9.53 5.10 5.72
CA ILE A 104 -10.77 4.55 5.15
C ILE A 104 -10.61 3.04 4.94
N PHE A 105 -9.67 2.60 4.09
CA PHE A 105 -9.57 1.18 3.74
C PHE A 105 -9.23 0.28 4.92
N GLU A 106 -8.40 0.74 5.86
CA GLU A 106 -8.09 -0.02 7.07
C GLU A 106 -9.34 -0.28 7.92
N ASN A 107 -10.23 0.71 8.05
CA ASN A 107 -11.36 0.68 8.99
C ASN A 107 -12.72 0.30 8.37
N MET A 108 -12.82 0.10 7.06
CA MET A 108 -14.04 -0.44 6.45
C MET A 108 -14.31 -1.86 6.98
N LYS A 109 -15.52 -2.08 7.51
CA LYS A 109 -15.93 -3.36 8.09
C LYS A 109 -16.80 -4.20 7.15
N HIS A 110 -17.66 -3.56 6.36
CA HIS A 110 -18.57 -4.28 5.49
C HIS A 110 -17.95 -4.58 4.12
N GLU A 111 -17.98 -5.85 3.70
CA GLU A 111 -17.44 -6.30 2.42
C GLU A 111 -18.13 -5.63 1.23
N THR A 112 -19.45 -5.45 1.29
CA THR A 112 -20.22 -4.77 0.25
C THR A 112 -19.70 -3.35 0.01
N SER A 113 -19.43 -2.61 1.09
CA SER A 113 -18.89 -1.25 1.00
C SER A 113 -17.48 -1.25 0.40
N LEU A 114 -16.62 -2.20 0.81
CA LEU A 114 -15.31 -2.38 0.20
C LEU A 114 -15.44 -2.65 -1.31
N TYR A 115 -16.32 -3.55 -1.72
CA TYR A 115 -16.52 -3.89 -3.13
C TYR A 115 -16.97 -2.67 -3.94
N PHE A 116 -17.89 -1.86 -3.41
CA PHE A 116 -18.30 -0.63 -4.08
C PHE A 116 -17.17 0.39 -4.25
N LEU A 117 -16.32 0.57 -3.23
CA LEU A 117 -15.17 1.47 -3.33
C LEU A 117 -14.16 0.99 -4.41
N LEU A 118 -13.94 -0.32 -4.48
CA LEU A 118 -13.00 -0.92 -5.43
C LEU A 118 -13.55 -0.96 -6.86
N SER A 119 -14.87 -1.16 -7.05
CA SER A 119 -15.50 -1.41 -8.35
C SER A 119 -15.39 -0.27 -9.37
N ASN A 120 -15.18 0.97 -8.93
CA ASN A 120 -15.26 2.14 -9.81
C ASN A 120 -13.90 2.61 -10.35
N ASN A 121 -12.87 1.76 -10.28
CA ASN A 121 -11.52 1.97 -10.82
C ASN A 121 -10.76 3.23 -10.34
N HIS A 122 -11.36 4.05 -9.46
CA HIS A 122 -10.72 5.22 -8.84
C HIS A 122 -9.52 4.79 -8.02
N VAL A 123 -9.60 3.65 -7.33
CA VAL A 123 -8.49 3.09 -6.52
C VAL A 123 -7.30 2.76 -7.41
N ASN A 124 -7.51 2.06 -8.53
CA ASN A 124 -6.43 1.78 -9.50
C ASN A 124 -5.86 3.07 -10.12
N SER A 125 -6.70 4.08 -10.32
CA SER A 125 -6.25 5.41 -10.79
C SER A 125 -5.40 6.14 -9.74
N ILE A 126 -5.70 5.96 -8.45
CA ILE A 126 -4.91 6.50 -7.34
C ILE A 126 -3.59 5.74 -7.21
N ILE A 127 -3.61 4.40 -7.28
CA ILE A 127 -2.39 3.58 -7.29
C ILE A 127 -1.47 4.04 -8.43
N SER A 128 -2.01 4.22 -9.63
CA SER A 128 -1.21 4.58 -10.82
C SER A 128 -0.79 6.05 -10.87
N HIS A 129 -1.21 6.86 -9.89
CA HIS A 129 -0.91 8.29 -9.86
C HIS A 129 0.60 8.54 -9.70
N LYS A 130 1.10 9.57 -10.37
CA LYS A 130 2.54 9.91 -10.40
C LYS A 130 2.91 10.81 -9.22
N PHE A 131 3.02 10.20 -8.04
CA PHE A 131 3.53 10.86 -6.84
C PHE A 131 5.03 11.21 -6.98
N ASP A 132 5.46 12.29 -6.31
CA ASP A 132 6.89 12.60 -6.16
C ASP A 132 7.50 11.72 -5.06
N LEU A 133 7.98 10.55 -5.46
CA LEU A 133 8.54 9.54 -4.56
C LEU A 133 9.96 9.89 -4.06
N ASN A 134 10.53 11.03 -4.46
CA ASN A 134 11.74 11.56 -3.81
C ASN A 134 11.41 12.23 -2.47
N ASN A 135 10.14 12.56 -2.24
CA ASN A 135 9.66 13.02 -0.94
C ASN A 135 9.42 11.80 -0.05
N GLU A 136 10.29 11.60 0.95
CA GLU A 136 10.24 10.49 1.91
C GLU A 136 8.88 10.38 2.61
N GLU A 137 8.23 11.50 2.93
CA GLU A 137 6.91 11.51 3.56
C GLU A 137 5.83 10.97 2.61
N ILE A 138 5.84 11.40 1.34
CA ILE A 138 4.91 10.90 0.33
C ILE A 138 5.17 9.41 0.07
N MET A 139 6.44 9.00 -0.04
CA MET A 139 6.82 7.60 -0.20
C MET A 139 6.27 6.75 0.94
N ALA A 140 6.45 7.17 2.19
CA ALA A 140 5.98 6.45 3.37
C ALA A 140 4.45 6.26 3.37
N TYR A 141 3.69 7.32 3.07
CA TYR A 141 2.23 7.19 2.98
C TYR A 141 1.77 6.36 1.79
N TYR A 142 2.47 6.47 0.65
CA TYR A 142 2.15 5.73 -0.55
C TYR A 142 2.39 4.23 -0.39
N ILE A 143 3.56 3.82 0.12
CA ILE A 143 3.85 2.40 0.35
C ILE A 143 2.93 1.82 1.43
N SER A 144 2.59 2.60 2.45
CA SER A 144 1.57 2.22 3.45
C SER A 144 0.21 1.99 2.80
N PHE A 145 -0.17 2.81 1.81
CA PHE A 145 -1.41 2.64 1.04
C PHE A 145 -1.43 1.39 0.19
N LEU A 146 -0.36 1.12 -0.56
CA LEU A 146 -0.25 -0.14 -1.30
C LEU A 146 -0.33 -1.35 -0.35
N LYS A 147 0.34 -1.28 0.81
CA LYS A 147 0.29 -2.33 1.83
C LYS A 147 -1.12 -2.54 2.37
N THR A 148 -1.83 -1.46 2.75
CA THR A 148 -3.21 -1.51 3.24
C THR A 148 -4.14 -2.17 2.22
N LEU A 149 -4.01 -1.83 0.93
CA LEU A 149 -4.80 -2.46 -0.13
C LEU A 149 -4.44 -3.93 -0.33
N SER A 150 -3.16 -4.29 -0.22
CA SER A 150 -2.72 -5.70 -0.35
C SER A 150 -3.36 -6.62 0.70
N PHE A 151 -3.64 -6.11 1.91
CA PHE A 151 -4.35 -6.87 2.94
C PHE A 151 -5.84 -7.07 2.65
N LYS A 152 -6.40 -6.35 1.68
CA LYS A 152 -7.80 -6.52 1.23
C LYS A 152 -7.93 -7.51 0.07
N LEU A 153 -6.81 -8.06 -0.41
CA LEU A 153 -6.80 -9.06 -1.48
C LEU A 153 -7.30 -10.41 -1.00
N ASN A 154 -8.21 -10.98 -1.78
CA ASN A 154 -8.71 -12.34 -1.67
C ASN A 154 -9.26 -12.75 -3.06
N PRO A 155 -9.70 -14.01 -3.26
CA PRO A 155 -10.18 -14.46 -4.56
C PRO A 155 -11.35 -13.63 -5.13
N CYS A 156 -12.15 -13.00 -4.27
CA CYS A 156 -13.27 -12.15 -4.69
C CYS A 156 -12.84 -10.71 -5.03
N THR A 157 -11.73 -10.20 -4.48
CA THR A 157 -11.34 -8.79 -4.61
C THR A 157 -10.17 -8.54 -5.56
N ILE A 158 -9.35 -9.57 -5.84
CA ILE A 158 -8.14 -9.42 -6.67
C ILE A 158 -8.45 -8.84 -8.05
N HIS A 159 -9.56 -9.25 -8.66
CA HIS A 159 -10.00 -8.78 -9.98
C HIS A 159 -10.35 -7.29 -10.00
N PHE A 160 -10.71 -6.66 -8.87
CA PHE A 160 -10.92 -5.21 -8.84
C PHE A 160 -9.62 -4.42 -9.04
N PHE A 161 -8.47 -5.05 -8.78
CA PHE A 161 -7.16 -4.45 -9.00
C PHE A 161 -6.55 -4.83 -10.34
N PHE A 162 -7.27 -5.60 -11.16
CA PHE A 162 -6.83 -6.00 -12.49
C PHE A 162 -7.68 -5.31 -13.55
N ASN A 163 -7.01 -4.72 -14.54
CA ASN A 163 -7.66 -4.12 -15.70
C ASN A 163 -7.52 -5.08 -16.88
N GLU A 164 -8.59 -5.82 -17.18
CA GLU A 164 -8.62 -6.77 -18.31
C GLU A 164 -8.37 -6.10 -19.66
N SER A 165 -8.77 -4.83 -19.83
CA SER A 165 -8.63 -4.12 -21.11
C SER A 165 -7.19 -3.72 -21.41
N THR A 166 -6.41 -3.38 -20.38
CA THR A 166 -4.98 -3.04 -20.53
C THR A 166 -4.05 -4.19 -20.16
N ASN A 167 -4.60 -5.29 -19.61
CA ASN A 167 -3.85 -6.40 -19.04
C ASN A 167 -2.86 -5.92 -17.96
N GLU A 168 -3.30 -5.01 -17.10
CA GLU A 168 -2.47 -4.40 -16.05
C GLU A 168 -3.02 -4.69 -14.66
N PHE A 169 -2.11 -4.94 -13.72
CA PHE A 169 -2.41 -5.04 -12.29
C PHE A 169 -1.67 -3.90 -11.57
N PRO A 170 -2.25 -2.69 -11.44
CA PRO A 170 -1.54 -1.52 -10.92
C PRO A 170 -0.91 -1.73 -9.56
N LEU A 171 -1.58 -2.42 -8.62
CA LEU A 171 -1.03 -2.69 -7.30
C LEU A 171 0.27 -3.51 -7.38
N LEU A 172 0.32 -4.53 -8.24
CA LEU A 172 1.53 -5.32 -8.46
C LEU A 172 2.62 -4.49 -9.16
N ILE A 173 2.27 -3.86 -10.28
CA ILE A 173 3.20 -3.11 -11.14
C ILE A 173 3.86 -1.95 -10.38
N GLU A 174 3.07 -1.16 -9.66
CA GLU A 174 3.62 -0.01 -8.92
C GLU A 174 4.42 -0.45 -7.69
N SER A 175 4.06 -1.58 -7.04
CA SER A 175 4.88 -2.14 -5.95
C SER A 175 6.23 -2.65 -6.45
N LEU A 176 6.25 -3.31 -7.60
CA LEU A 176 7.47 -3.82 -8.22
C LEU A 176 8.43 -2.72 -8.64
N LYS A 177 7.99 -1.47 -8.86
CA LYS A 177 8.90 -0.35 -9.13
C LYS A 177 9.72 0.07 -7.90
N LEU A 178 9.30 -0.33 -6.70
CA LEU A 178 9.88 0.10 -5.42
C LEU A 178 10.72 -0.99 -4.76
N TYR A 179 10.88 -2.15 -5.41
CA TYR A 179 11.55 -3.32 -4.82
C TYR A 179 13.01 -3.08 -4.43
N ASP A 180 13.72 -2.27 -5.22
CA ASP A 180 15.12 -1.87 -5.00
C ASP A 180 15.22 -0.46 -4.40
N SER A 181 14.22 -0.08 -3.58
CA SER A 181 14.30 1.18 -2.84
C SER A 181 15.52 1.19 -1.92
N ARG A 182 16.15 2.36 -1.76
CA ARG A 182 17.28 2.55 -0.83
C ARG A 182 16.86 2.33 0.63
N GLU A 183 15.60 2.62 0.94
CA GLU A 183 15.03 2.45 2.27
C GLU A 183 14.63 0.99 2.54
N SER A 184 15.20 0.38 3.58
CA SER A 184 14.91 -1.00 3.96
C SER A 184 13.44 -1.22 4.26
N MET A 185 12.78 -0.28 4.95
CA MET A 185 11.36 -0.35 5.28
C MET A 185 10.47 -0.40 4.04
N VAL A 186 10.82 0.33 2.98
CA VAL A 186 10.09 0.27 1.70
C VAL A 186 10.27 -1.11 1.06
N ARG A 187 11.50 -1.64 1.01
CA ARG A 187 11.75 -3.00 0.47
C ARG A 187 10.97 -4.08 1.24
N ILE A 188 10.95 -3.99 2.58
CA ILE A 188 10.18 -4.90 3.44
C ILE A 188 8.68 -4.79 3.14
N ALA A 189 8.15 -3.58 2.97
CA ALA A 189 6.75 -3.39 2.63
C ALA A 189 6.40 -3.96 1.24
N VAL A 190 7.26 -3.74 0.23
CA VAL A 190 7.09 -4.33 -1.11
C VAL A 190 7.06 -5.85 -1.02
N ARG A 191 8.02 -6.48 -0.33
CA ARG A 191 8.05 -7.94 -0.12
C ARG A 191 6.73 -8.46 0.47
N ASN A 192 6.20 -7.79 1.49
CA ASN A 192 4.91 -8.14 2.09
C ASN A 192 3.73 -7.99 1.10
N ILE A 193 3.72 -6.91 0.30
CA ILE A 193 2.69 -6.70 -0.72
C ILE A 193 2.74 -7.83 -1.76
N ILE A 194 3.92 -8.18 -2.25
CA ILE A 194 4.09 -9.28 -3.20
C ILE A 194 3.62 -10.60 -2.59
N LEU A 195 3.99 -10.90 -1.34
CA LEU A 195 3.50 -12.10 -0.64
C LEU A 195 1.98 -12.14 -0.54
N ASN A 196 1.35 -11.02 -0.16
CA ASN A 196 -0.10 -10.93 -0.09
C ASN A 196 -0.76 -11.18 -1.45
N ILE A 197 -0.16 -10.70 -2.55
CA ILE A 197 -0.66 -10.92 -3.91
C ILE A 197 -0.52 -12.40 -4.32
N VAL A 198 0.68 -12.98 -4.20
CA VAL A 198 0.94 -14.37 -4.68
C VAL A 198 0.21 -15.43 -3.84
N ARG A 199 -0.18 -15.11 -2.61
CA ARG A 199 -0.95 -16.01 -1.74
C ARG A 199 -2.43 -16.07 -2.08
N VAL A 200 -2.95 -15.17 -2.93
CA VAL A 200 -4.35 -15.23 -3.36
C VAL A 200 -4.58 -16.45 -4.24
N LYS A 201 -5.55 -17.28 -3.85
CA LYS A 201 -5.92 -18.50 -4.57
C LYS A 201 -6.90 -18.18 -5.70
N ASP A 202 -6.37 -17.76 -6.84
CA ASP A 202 -7.12 -17.53 -8.08
C ASP A 202 -6.30 -18.02 -9.28
N ASP A 203 -6.77 -19.06 -9.96
CA ASP A 203 -6.03 -19.73 -11.04
C ASP A 203 -5.82 -18.85 -12.27
N GLY A 204 -6.71 -17.89 -12.52
CA GLY A 204 -6.56 -16.96 -13.64
C GLY A 204 -5.49 -15.90 -13.36
N MET A 205 -5.51 -15.36 -12.15
CA MET A 205 -4.56 -14.32 -11.73
C MET A 205 -3.18 -14.87 -11.39
N ILE A 206 -3.06 -16.11 -10.89
CA ILE A 206 -1.77 -16.64 -10.47
C ILE A 206 -0.78 -16.75 -11.64
N GLU A 207 -1.24 -17.13 -12.83
CA GLU A 207 -0.37 -17.22 -14.01
C GLU A 207 0.06 -15.82 -14.49
N PHE A 208 -0.84 -14.84 -14.46
CA PHE A 208 -0.50 -13.45 -14.76
C PHE A 208 0.55 -12.92 -13.76
N VAL A 209 0.33 -13.13 -12.47
CA VAL A 209 1.23 -12.68 -11.40
C VAL A 209 2.60 -13.34 -11.56
N LYS A 210 2.64 -14.66 -11.81
CA LYS A 210 3.87 -15.42 -12.05
C LYS A 210 4.71 -14.86 -13.19
N GLU A 211 4.10 -14.61 -14.34
CA GLU A 211 4.83 -14.05 -15.48
C GLU A 211 5.29 -12.61 -15.20
N THR A 212 4.47 -11.81 -14.52
CA THR A 212 4.80 -10.42 -14.17
C THR A 212 5.93 -10.32 -13.15
N THR A 213 6.02 -11.24 -12.19
CA THR A 213 7.05 -11.23 -11.13
C THR A 213 8.35 -11.92 -11.54
N LYS A 214 8.41 -12.59 -12.70
CA LYS A 214 9.55 -13.41 -13.11
C LYS A 214 10.90 -12.69 -13.06
N LEU A 215 11.00 -11.49 -13.62
CA LEU A 215 12.25 -10.70 -13.61
C LEU A 215 12.63 -10.28 -12.19
N TYR A 216 11.65 -9.85 -11.40
CA TYR A 216 11.85 -9.52 -10.00
C TYR A 216 12.38 -10.72 -9.19
N LEU A 217 11.86 -11.92 -9.44
CA LEU A 217 12.34 -13.15 -8.78
C LEU A 217 13.78 -13.48 -9.19
N CYS A 218 14.21 -13.16 -10.41
CA CYS A 218 15.62 -13.27 -10.81
C CYS A 218 16.49 -12.34 -9.96
N ASP A 219 16.11 -11.07 -9.87
CA ASP A 219 16.84 -10.06 -9.08
C ASP A 219 16.91 -10.41 -7.59
N VAL A 220 15.87 -11.05 -7.04
CA VAL A 220 15.85 -11.55 -5.66
C VAL A 220 16.90 -12.64 -5.45
N ILE A 221 17.06 -13.57 -6.40
CA ILE A 221 18.07 -14.62 -6.35
C ILE A 221 19.48 -14.05 -6.57
N ASP A 222 19.65 -13.15 -7.53
CA ASP A 222 20.92 -12.44 -7.75
C ASP A 222 21.34 -11.67 -6.50
N GLY A 223 20.39 -10.97 -5.87
CA GLY A 223 20.59 -10.28 -4.61
C GLY A 223 21.02 -11.22 -3.47
N LEU A 224 20.45 -12.44 -3.41
CA LEU A 224 20.85 -13.45 -2.44
C LEU A 224 22.31 -13.88 -2.65
N VAL A 225 22.67 -14.21 -3.89
CA VAL A 225 24.03 -14.62 -4.25
C VAL A 225 25.02 -13.51 -3.93
N GLN A 226 24.71 -12.26 -4.33
CA GLN A 226 25.58 -11.12 -4.08
C GLN A 226 25.77 -10.85 -2.58
N GLN A 227 24.70 -10.90 -1.78
CA GLN A 227 24.80 -10.72 -0.32
C GLN A 227 25.66 -11.82 0.34
N ALA A 228 25.54 -13.07 -0.12
CA ALA A 228 26.37 -14.16 0.38
C ALA A 228 27.86 -13.98 0.04
N ILE A 229 28.17 -13.55 -1.18
CA ILE A 229 29.55 -13.24 -1.61
C ILE A 229 30.11 -12.07 -0.79
N ASP A 230 29.36 -10.98 -0.65
CA ASP A 230 29.75 -9.81 0.11
C ASP A 230 30.01 -10.14 1.59
N LEU A 231 29.22 -11.05 2.15
CA LEU A 231 29.39 -11.54 3.52
C LEU A 231 30.69 -12.37 3.65
N ASP A 232 30.98 -13.29 2.72
CA ASP A 232 32.22 -14.07 2.73
C ASP A 232 33.45 -13.17 2.60
N ILE A 233 33.43 -12.22 1.65
CA ILE A 233 34.51 -11.22 1.49
C ILE A 233 34.67 -10.40 2.77
N PHE A 234 33.57 -9.94 3.37
CA PHE A 234 33.63 -9.17 4.60
C PHE A 234 34.22 -9.98 5.76
N VAL A 235 33.83 -11.24 5.93
CA VAL A 235 34.34 -12.12 7.00
C VAL A 235 35.83 -12.42 6.81
N ARG A 236 36.30 -12.65 5.57
CA ARG A 236 37.73 -12.89 5.28
C ARG A 236 38.59 -11.65 5.47
N SER A 237 38.07 -10.48 5.11
CA SER A 237 38.82 -9.21 5.15
C SER A 237 38.74 -8.52 6.52
N ALA A 238 37.72 -8.83 7.32
CA ALA A 238 37.57 -8.32 8.66
C ALA A 238 38.61 -8.96 9.59
N ALA A 239 39.66 -8.21 9.94
CA ALA A 239 40.42 -8.50 11.15
C ALA A 239 39.46 -8.57 12.36
N ASN A 240 39.80 -9.38 13.38
CA ASN A 240 38.98 -9.59 14.59
C ASN A 240 38.95 -8.33 15.48
N VAL A 241 38.31 -7.30 14.96
CA VAL A 241 38.16 -5.95 15.53
C VAL A 241 36.72 -5.83 15.98
N GLN A 242 36.53 -5.38 17.22
CA GLN A 242 35.20 -5.25 17.82
C GLN A 242 34.23 -4.43 16.96
N ALA A 243 34.71 -3.36 16.33
CA ALA A 243 33.92 -2.48 15.45
C ALA A 243 33.36 -3.18 14.19
N ASN A 244 33.92 -4.31 13.76
CA ASN A 244 33.39 -5.07 12.63
C ASN A 244 32.24 -6.01 13.03
N ARG A 245 32.02 -6.26 14.33
CA ARG A 245 30.98 -7.19 14.79
C ARG A 245 29.58 -6.66 14.52
N ASP A 246 29.34 -5.37 14.75
CA ASP A 246 28.03 -4.76 14.50
C ASP A 246 27.70 -4.77 13.00
N ARG A 247 28.67 -4.39 12.17
CA ARG A 247 28.54 -4.45 10.69
C ARG A 247 28.34 -5.88 10.16
N LEU A 248 29.01 -6.87 10.78
CA LEU A 248 28.81 -8.28 10.45
C LEU A 248 27.38 -8.70 10.77
N ARG A 249 26.89 -8.30 11.95
CA ARG A 249 25.53 -8.60 12.40
C ARG A 249 24.50 -8.01 11.45
N ASP A 250 24.63 -6.74 11.08
CA ASP A 250 23.71 -6.08 10.14
C ASP A 250 23.66 -6.83 8.79
N LYS A 251 24.82 -7.22 8.25
CA LYS A 251 24.90 -8.00 7.00
C LYS A 251 24.26 -9.39 7.11
N VAL A 252 24.41 -10.04 8.26
CA VAL A 252 23.80 -11.35 8.52
C VAL A 252 22.29 -11.22 8.68
N ASP A 253 21.82 -10.20 9.39
CA ASP A 253 20.40 -9.91 9.58
C ASP A 253 19.72 -9.63 8.21
N ASP A 254 20.34 -8.81 7.35
CA ASP A 254 19.85 -8.54 5.98
C ASP A 254 19.72 -9.83 5.13
N LEU A 255 20.72 -10.72 5.20
CA LEU A 255 20.73 -11.99 4.47
C LEU A 255 19.65 -12.94 5.00
N ILE A 256 19.49 -13.02 6.32
CA ILE A 256 18.46 -13.83 6.98
C ILE A 256 17.07 -13.35 6.56
N ASP A 257 16.83 -12.03 6.53
CA ASP A 257 15.55 -11.46 6.09
C ASP A 257 15.23 -11.82 4.64
N LEU A 258 16.23 -11.81 3.76
CA LEU A 258 16.05 -12.22 2.37
C LEU A 258 15.76 -13.73 2.25
N LEU A 259 16.45 -14.57 3.02
CA LEU A 259 16.20 -16.01 3.06
C LEU A 259 14.80 -16.34 3.57
N HIS A 260 14.32 -15.65 4.62
CA HIS A 260 12.94 -15.81 5.10
C HIS A 260 11.93 -15.42 4.01
N TYR A 261 12.15 -14.30 3.32
CA TYR A 261 11.29 -13.89 2.22
C TYR A 261 11.22 -14.94 1.09
N ILE A 262 12.37 -15.50 0.69
CA ILE A 262 12.43 -16.55 -0.34
C ILE A 262 11.73 -17.82 0.17
N ALA A 263 11.91 -18.19 1.43
CA ALA A 263 11.22 -19.33 2.03
C ALA A 263 9.70 -19.16 1.95
N GLU A 264 9.17 -17.98 2.28
CA GLU A 264 7.74 -17.68 2.16
C GLU A 264 7.23 -17.73 0.71
N LEU A 265 8.04 -17.32 -0.27
CA LEU A 265 7.70 -17.47 -1.69
C LEU A 265 7.62 -18.94 -2.11
N LEU A 266 8.54 -19.79 -1.62
CA LEU A 266 8.57 -21.23 -1.93
C LEU A 266 7.36 -21.99 -1.36
N GLU A 267 6.63 -21.42 -0.39
CA GLU A 267 5.37 -22.00 0.09
C GLU A 267 4.22 -21.87 -0.93
N VAL A 268 4.36 -20.99 -1.94
CA VAL A 268 3.38 -20.81 -3.00
C VAL A 268 3.78 -21.66 -4.22
N PRO A 269 3.01 -22.69 -4.62
CA PRO A 269 3.43 -23.65 -5.65
C PRO A 269 3.87 -23.02 -6.98
N ALA A 270 3.12 -22.03 -7.48
CA ALA A 270 3.44 -21.35 -8.74
C ALA A 270 4.74 -20.53 -8.66
N MET A 271 5.04 -19.95 -7.50
CA MET A 271 6.30 -19.23 -7.28
C MET A 271 7.45 -20.21 -7.11
N ALA A 272 7.23 -21.33 -6.40
CA ALA A 272 8.22 -22.39 -6.23
C ALA A 272 8.65 -23.01 -7.57
N GLU A 273 7.68 -23.28 -8.47
CA GLU A 273 7.96 -23.74 -9.83
C GLU A 273 8.86 -22.74 -10.57
N THR A 274 8.50 -21.45 -10.53
CA THR A 274 9.26 -20.38 -11.19
C THR A 274 10.68 -20.27 -10.64
N LEU A 275 10.83 -20.20 -9.31
CA LEU A 275 12.12 -20.12 -8.63
C LEU A 275 12.99 -21.36 -8.90
N SER A 276 12.38 -22.56 -8.92
CA SER A 276 13.10 -23.79 -9.24
C SER A 276 13.66 -23.78 -10.66
N GLY A 277 12.91 -23.22 -11.62
CA GLY A 277 13.36 -23.05 -13.00
C GLY A 277 14.53 -22.06 -13.12
N LEU A 278 14.54 -21.01 -12.31
CA LEU A 278 15.62 -20.01 -12.27
C LEU A 278 16.92 -20.57 -11.68
N GLY A 279 16.84 -21.42 -10.66
CA GLY A 279 18.01 -22.01 -10.00
C GLY A 279 18.95 -22.75 -10.95
N TRP A 280 18.44 -23.43 -11.98
CA TRP A 280 19.26 -24.16 -12.94
C TRP A 280 20.14 -23.27 -13.83
N SER A 281 19.72 -22.04 -14.12
CA SER A 281 20.53 -21.09 -14.91
C SER A 281 21.76 -20.56 -14.17
N PHE A 282 21.77 -20.59 -12.83
CA PHE A 282 22.83 -20.02 -12.01
C PHE A 282 23.94 -21.01 -11.62
N PHE A 283 23.68 -22.31 -11.67
CA PHE A 283 24.66 -23.36 -11.31
C PHE A 283 25.46 -23.90 -12.51
N VAL A 284 25.38 -23.26 -13.68
CA VAL A 284 26.29 -23.53 -14.80
C VAL A 284 27.52 -22.62 -14.68
N PHE A 285 28.39 -22.94 -13.73
CA PHE A 285 29.79 -22.49 -13.68
C PHE A 285 30.70 -23.70 -13.48
#